data_AF-A0A1H8G4M2-F1
#
_entry.id   AF-A0A1H8G4M2-F1
#
_cell.length_a   1.000
_cell.length_b   1.000
_cell.length_c   1.000
_cell.angle_alpha   90.00
_cell.angle_beta   90.00
_cell.angle_gamma   90.00
#
_symmetry.space_group_name_H-M   'P 1'
#
loop_
_entity.id
_entity.type
_entity.pdbx_description
1 polymer ?
#
loop_
_entity_poly.entity_id
_entity_poly.type
_entity_poly.pdbx_seq_one_letter_code
_entity_poly.pdbx_strand_id
1 'polypeptide(L)'
;MRVLLVLVLLCISSFPTITDAKTEQLSHKELAIVIDDFGNDMKGTEDMLDLPIPLTIAIMPFLSTTERDAQLAHEKGHEVIVHLPMEPKKGKKSWLGPGAITTDMSDQEVRKQVEKAIENVPHAVGMNHHMGSKVTENERVMRIVLEVCREKGVFYLDSKTTGKSVIPKLARELSVPYLENDLFFDHIYSAKHIYHQASKLVDRLEEHKQIIAIGHVGVTGDKVVNALKAYIPEYEKQAEMVPLSALLPDFDRMDERLP
;
A
#
# COMPACT_ATOMS: atom_id res chain seq x y z
N MET A 1 46.39 74.43 -36.28
CA MET A 1 46.03 73.13 -36.88
C MET A 1 46.93 72.04 -36.32
N ARG A 2 46.46 71.31 -35.31
CA ARG A 2 46.96 69.97 -34.94
C ARG A 2 45.78 69.18 -34.37
N VAL A 3 45.41 68.13 -35.09
CA VAL A 3 44.39 67.14 -34.75
C VAL A 3 44.94 66.27 -33.63
N LEU A 4 44.16 66.02 -32.57
CA LEU A 4 44.47 64.94 -31.63
C LEU A 4 43.27 64.00 -31.50
N LEU A 5 43.60 62.74 -31.75
CA LEU A 5 42.80 61.54 -31.92
C LEU A 5 42.12 61.14 -30.60
N VAL A 6 40.80 60.99 -30.59
CA VAL A 6 40.04 60.41 -29.46
C VAL A 6 40.11 58.89 -29.57
N LEU A 7 40.80 58.25 -28.62
CA LEU A 7 40.86 56.79 -28.47
C LEU A 7 39.66 56.34 -27.61
N VAL A 8 38.69 55.68 -28.22
CA VAL A 8 37.55 55.07 -27.53
C VAL A 8 37.96 53.66 -27.06
N LEU A 9 38.17 53.49 -25.76
CA LEU A 9 38.31 52.16 -25.15
C LEU A 9 36.92 51.51 -25.06
N LEU A 10 36.66 50.49 -25.88
CA LEU A 10 35.53 49.58 -25.69
C LEU A 10 35.84 48.64 -24.51
N CYS A 11 35.21 48.88 -23.36
CA CYS A 11 35.15 47.89 -22.28
C CYS A 11 34.11 46.82 -22.66
N ILE A 12 34.58 45.66 -23.12
CA ILE A 12 33.72 44.49 -23.34
C ILE A 12 33.44 43.87 -21.97
N SER A 13 32.30 44.20 -21.38
CA SER A 13 31.80 43.55 -20.16
C SER A 13 31.31 42.14 -20.51
N SER A 14 32.14 41.13 -20.22
CA SER A 14 31.75 39.72 -20.27
C SER A 14 30.78 39.43 -19.12
N PHE A 15 29.48 39.43 -19.40
CA PHE A 15 28.49 38.91 -18.47
C PHE A 15 28.60 37.38 -18.44
N PRO A 16 28.80 36.74 -17.28
CA PRO A 16 28.70 35.29 -17.19
C PRO A 16 27.25 34.91 -17.47
N THR A 17 27.04 34.13 -18.53
CA THR A 17 25.78 33.41 -18.74
C THR A 17 25.60 32.46 -17.57
N ILE A 18 24.72 32.84 -16.63
CA ILE A 18 24.15 31.91 -15.66
C ILE A 18 23.35 30.92 -16.49
N THR A 19 23.96 29.78 -16.79
CA THR A 19 23.23 28.60 -17.20
C THR A 19 22.34 28.23 -16.02
N ASP A 20 21.05 28.48 -16.15
CA ASP A 20 20.01 27.85 -15.33
C ASP A 20 20.15 26.34 -15.54
N ALA A 21 21.02 25.71 -14.76
CA ALA A 21 20.99 24.29 -14.50
C ALA A 21 19.69 24.08 -13.74
N LYS A 22 18.62 23.85 -14.51
CA LYS A 22 17.34 23.34 -14.03
C LYS A 22 17.70 22.05 -13.29
N THR A 23 17.85 22.15 -11.98
CA THR A 23 17.94 20.99 -11.11
C THR A 23 16.62 20.29 -11.34
N GLU A 24 16.62 19.23 -12.16
CA GLU A 24 15.54 18.28 -12.15
C GLU A 24 15.49 17.77 -10.72
N GLN A 25 14.58 18.36 -9.96
CA GLN A 25 14.08 17.80 -8.73
C GLN A 25 13.61 16.41 -9.14
N LEU A 26 14.47 15.39 -8.92
CA LEU A 26 14.14 13.98 -9.13
C LEU A 26 12.72 13.83 -8.62
N SER A 27 11.77 13.54 -9.52
CA SER A 27 10.40 13.33 -9.10
C SER A 27 10.47 12.23 -8.05
N HIS A 28 10.18 12.56 -6.80
CA HIS A 28 10.25 11.60 -5.71
C HIS A 28 9.20 10.53 -6.02
N LYS A 29 9.66 9.40 -6.57
CA LYS A 29 8.79 8.27 -6.88
C LYS A 29 8.71 7.44 -5.62
N GLU A 30 7.54 6.93 -5.32
CA GLU A 30 7.27 6.20 -4.08
C GLU A 30 6.67 4.84 -4.42
N LEU A 31 7.17 3.79 -3.77
CA LEU A 31 6.66 2.44 -3.90
C LEU A 31 6.26 1.93 -2.53
N ALA A 32 4.97 1.62 -2.36
CA ALA A 32 4.48 0.86 -1.23
C ALA A 32 4.29 -0.62 -1.61
N ILE A 33 4.90 -1.51 -0.84
CA ILE A 33 4.67 -2.95 -0.96
C ILE A 33 3.85 -3.43 0.23
N VAL A 34 2.72 -4.06 -0.06
CA VAL A 34 1.83 -4.64 0.92
C VAL A 34 1.93 -6.16 0.85
N ILE A 35 2.07 -6.83 1.99
CA ILE A 35 2.06 -8.29 2.06
C ILE A 35 0.82 -8.76 2.83
N ASP A 36 -0.07 -9.40 2.09
CA ASP A 36 -1.35 -9.94 2.58
C ASP A 36 -1.17 -11.33 3.22
N ASP A 37 -2.23 -11.77 3.92
CA ASP A 37 -2.43 -13.11 4.51
C ASP A 37 -1.62 -13.46 5.78
N PHE A 38 -1.07 -12.49 6.51
CA PHE A 38 -0.44 -12.73 7.81
C PHE A 38 -1.44 -13.20 8.90
N GLY A 39 -0.94 -13.76 10.00
CA GLY A 39 -1.73 -14.21 11.16
C GLY A 39 -1.81 -15.74 11.33
N ASN A 40 -1.10 -16.53 10.53
CA ASN A 40 -1.27 -17.99 10.45
C ASN A 40 0.02 -18.82 10.28
N ASP A 41 1.20 -18.27 10.56
CA ASP A 41 2.50 -18.97 10.41
C ASP A 41 2.74 -19.60 9.03
N MET A 42 2.19 -18.97 8.00
CA MET A 42 2.38 -19.44 6.64
C MET A 42 3.81 -19.18 6.14
N LYS A 43 4.19 -19.91 5.08
CA LYS A 43 5.49 -19.77 4.43
C LYS A 43 5.75 -18.33 4.01
N GLY A 44 7.00 -17.89 4.20
CA GLY A 44 7.44 -16.53 3.92
C GLY A 44 7.19 -15.53 5.06
N THR A 45 6.42 -15.84 6.11
CA THR A 45 6.11 -14.89 7.20
C THR A 45 7.37 -14.29 7.83
N GLU A 46 8.29 -15.12 8.32
CA GLU A 46 9.54 -14.66 8.95
C GLU A 46 10.43 -13.93 7.94
N ASP A 47 10.64 -14.54 6.77
CA ASP A 47 11.47 -13.99 5.69
C ASP A 47 11.00 -12.60 5.19
N MET A 48 9.68 -12.36 5.14
CA MET A 48 9.11 -11.06 4.76
C MET A 48 9.43 -9.99 5.79
N LEU A 49 9.29 -10.33 7.08
CA LEU A 49 9.61 -9.44 8.19
C LEU A 49 11.12 -9.17 8.36
N ASP A 50 11.97 -9.91 7.65
CA ASP A 50 13.42 -9.71 7.63
C ASP A 50 13.90 -8.95 6.39
N LEU A 51 13.00 -8.55 5.47
CA LEU A 51 13.38 -7.77 4.30
C LEU A 51 13.87 -6.37 4.71
N PRO A 52 14.96 -5.87 4.12
CA PRO A 52 15.61 -4.62 4.56
C PRO A 52 14.92 -3.36 4.00
N ILE A 53 13.59 -3.37 3.92
CA ILE A 53 12.76 -2.26 3.42
C ILE A 53 11.51 -2.11 4.29
N PRO A 54 10.91 -0.91 4.38
CA PRO A 54 9.59 -0.78 4.97
C PRO A 54 8.58 -1.56 4.12
N LEU A 55 7.71 -2.28 4.79
CA LEU A 55 6.59 -3.01 4.21
C LEU A 55 5.32 -2.60 4.94
N THR A 56 4.18 -2.80 4.28
CA THR A 56 2.88 -2.78 4.95
C THR A 56 2.40 -4.22 5.10
N ILE A 57 2.21 -4.67 6.34
CA ILE A 57 1.83 -6.04 6.67
C ILE A 57 0.34 -6.07 6.93
N ALA A 58 -0.41 -6.75 6.07
CA ALA A 58 -1.85 -6.90 6.20
C ALA A 58 -2.18 -8.22 6.90
N ILE A 59 -2.77 -8.12 8.09
CA ILE A 59 -2.91 -9.23 9.02
C ILE A 59 -4.37 -9.63 9.13
N MET A 60 -4.66 -10.91 8.86
CA MET A 60 -6.00 -11.44 9.05
C MET A 60 -6.33 -11.47 10.55
N PRO A 61 -7.51 -10.96 10.96
CA PRO A 61 -7.95 -11.00 12.34
C PRO A 61 -8.36 -12.42 12.76
N PHE A 62 -8.31 -12.67 14.07
CA PHE A 62 -8.80 -13.85 14.79
C PHE A 62 -8.11 -15.17 14.43
N LEU A 63 -6.91 -15.11 13.84
CA LEU A 63 -6.08 -16.28 13.61
C LEU A 63 -5.09 -16.48 14.77
N SER A 64 -4.44 -17.64 14.80
CA SER A 64 -3.62 -18.06 15.94
C SER A 64 -2.42 -17.16 16.22
N THR A 65 -1.94 -16.41 15.23
CA THR A 65 -0.75 -15.56 15.37
C THR A 65 -1.01 -14.10 15.06
N THR A 66 -2.27 -13.69 14.87
CA THR A 66 -2.67 -12.31 14.55
C THR A 66 -1.96 -11.28 15.45
N GLU A 67 -2.08 -11.40 16.76
CA GLU A 67 -1.49 -10.43 17.70
C GLU A 67 0.04 -10.49 17.70
N ARG A 68 0.62 -11.70 17.62
CA ARG A 68 2.07 -11.89 17.59
C ARG A 68 2.69 -11.28 16.34
N ASP A 69 2.10 -11.55 15.18
CA ASP A 69 2.61 -11.07 13.89
C ASP A 69 2.48 -9.55 13.79
N ALA A 70 1.39 -8.97 14.34
CA ALA A 70 1.18 -7.53 14.39
C ALA A 70 2.22 -6.82 15.28
N GLN A 71 2.47 -7.37 16.47
CA GLN A 71 3.50 -6.86 17.37
C GLN A 71 4.89 -6.94 16.74
N LEU A 72 5.23 -8.10 16.16
CA LEU A 72 6.54 -8.32 15.55
C LEU A 72 6.75 -7.44 14.31
N ALA A 73 5.74 -7.26 13.46
CA ALA A 73 5.80 -6.35 12.32
C ALA A 73 6.07 -4.91 12.76
N HIS A 74 5.33 -4.44 13.77
CA HIS A 74 5.54 -3.10 14.33
C HIS A 74 6.93 -2.92 14.95
N GLU A 75 7.40 -3.88 15.75
CA GLU A 75 8.74 -3.86 16.37
C GLU A 75 9.88 -3.82 15.35
N LYS A 76 9.67 -4.41 14.18
CA LYS A 76 10.62 -4.41 13.06
C LYS A 76 10.51 -3.17 12.15
N GLY A 77 9.60 -2.24 12.47
CA GLY A 77 9.43 -1.00 11.72
C GLY A 77 8.57 -1.14 10.47
N HIS A 78 7.80 -2.21 10.33
CA HIS A 78 6.80 -2.33 9.28
C HIS A 78 5.47 -1.70 9.71
N GLU A 79 4.72 -1.17 8.73
CA GLU A 79 3.37 -0.70 8.95
C GLU A 79 2.40 -1.89 9.07
N VAL A 80 1.35 -1.75 9.89
CA VAL A 80 0.34 -2.79 10.10
C VAL A 80 -1.02 -2.30 9.62
N ILE A 81 -1.73 -3.14 8.86
CA ILE A 81 -3.14 -2.93 8.50
C ILE A 81 -3.96 -4.21 8.75
N VAL A 82 -5.27 -4.06 8.93
CA VAL A 82 -6.19 -5.21 9.02
C VAL A 82 -6.44 -5.80 7.63
N HIS A 83 -6.27 -7.11 7.48
CA HIS A 83 -6.67 -7.86 6.28
C HIS A 83 -8.03 -8.53 6.47
N LEU A 84 -9.10 -7.77 6.27
CA LEU A 84 -10.46 -8.17 6.66
C LEU A 84 -11.05 -9.23 5.72
N PRO A 85 -11.46 -10.42 6.20
CA PRO A 85 -12.07 -11.42 5.34
C PRO A 85 -13.42 -11.03 4.79
N MET A 86 -13.60 -11.16 3.48
CA MET A 86 -14.83 -10.75 2.81
C MET A 86 -15.29 -11.75 1.75
N GLU A 87 -16.60 -11.98 1.67
CA GLU A 87 -17.23 -12.89 0.72
C GLU A 87 -16.85 -12.58 -0.75
N PRO A 88 -16.28 -13.54 -1.51
CA PRO A 88 -16.09 -13.40 -2.95
C PRO A 88 -17.33 -13.88 -3.71
N LYS A 89 -17.41 -13.52 -5.00
CA LYS A 89 -18.42 -14.07 -5.92
C LYS A 89 -18.27 -15.56 -6.15
N LYS A 90 -17.03 -16.04 -6.14
CA LYS A 90 -16.65 -17.44 -6.32
C LYS A 90 -15.53 -17.76 -5.34
N GLY A 91 -15.65 -18.88 -4.63
CA GLY A 91 -14.64 -19.33 -3.68
C GLY A 91 -15.24 -20.33 -2.70
N LYS A 92 -14.37 -21.08 -2.01
CA LYS A 92 -14.82 -21.97 -0.93
C LYS A 92 -14.97 -21.15 0.36
N LYS A 93 -16.02 -21.43 1.14
CA LYS A 93 -16.21 -20.83 2.47
C LYS A 93 -14.99 -21.03 3.39
N SER A 94 -14.30 -22.16 3.25
CA SER A 94 -13.08 -22.47 4.00
C SER A 94 -11.91 -21.53 3.73
N TRP A 95 -11.94 -20.74 2.65
CA TRP A 95 -10.86 -19.81 2.31
C TRP A 95 -11.00 -18.43 2.96
N LEU A 96 -12.18 -18.11 3.50
CA LEU A 96 -12.42 -16.81 4.13
C LEU A 96 -11.61 -16.65 5.43
N GLY A 97 -11.47 -17.72 6.21
CA GLY A 97 -11.00 -17.58 7.59
C GLY A 97 -12.09 -17.05 8.53
N PRO A 98 -11.74 -16.85 9.81
CA PRO A 98 -12.70 -16.43 10.83
C PRO A 98 -13.13 -14.98 10.65
N GLY A 99 -14.33 -14.65 11.13
CA GLY A 99 -14.80 -13.28 11.19
C GLY A 99 -15.14 -12.62 9.85
N ALA A 100 -15.41 -13.42 8.83
CA ALA A 100 -15.67 -12.91 7.48
C ALA A 100 -16.97 -12.12 7.36
N ILE A 101 -16.89 -11.01 6.63
CA ILE A 101 -18.03 -10.19 6.24
C ILE A 101 -18.71 -10.83 5.03
N THR A 102 -20.01 -11.06 5.14
CA THR A 102 -20.84 -11.59 4.06
C THR A 102 -22.02 -10.68 3.77
N THR A 103 -22.52 -10.74 2.53
CA THR A 103 -23.56 -9.80 2.06
C THR A 103 -24.95 -10.03 2.65
N ASP A 104 -25.16 -11.15 3.33
CA ASP A 104 -26.37 -11.53 4.05
C ASP A 104 -26.37 -11.11 5.53
N MET A 105 -25.23 -10.65 6.07
CA MET A 105 -25.17 -10.09 7.42
C MET A 105 -26.02 -8.83 7.55
N SER A 106 -26.64 -8.66 8.72
CA SER A 106 -27.30 -7.42 9.11
C SER A 106 -26.28 -6.29 9.31
N ASP A 107 -26.75 -5.05 9.24
CA ASP A 107 -25.88 -3.87 9.37
C ASP A 107 -25.13 -3.85 10.71
N GLN A 108 -25.79 -4.29 11.79
CA GLN A 108 -25.21 -4.36 13.12
C GLN A 108 -24.13 -5.45 13.23
N GLU A 109 -24.34 -6.60 12.59
CA GLU A 109 -23.35 -7.67 12.56
C GLU A 109 -22.10 -7.24 11.77
N VAL A 110 -22.28 -6.58 10.62
CA VAL A 110 -21.16 -6.04 9.84
C VAL A 110 -20.36 -5.06 10.69
N ARG A 111 -21.01 -4.04 11.26
CA ARG A 111 -20.33 -3.03 12.10
C ARG A 111 -19.55 -3.66 13.25
N LYS A 112 -20.20 -4.51 14.05
CA LYS A 112 -19.59 -5.17 15.20
C LYS A 112 -18.40 -6.04 14.79
N GLN A 113 -18.47 -6.69 13.63
CA GLN A 113 -17.42 -7.55 13.14
C GLN A 113 -16.19 -6.76 12.67
N VAL A 114 -16.40 -5.62 11.99
CA VAL A 114 -15.31 -4.71 11.57
C VAL A 114 -14.63 -4.08 12.79
N GLU A 115 -15.40 -3.60 13.77
CA GLU A 115 -14.87 -3.03 15.02
C GLU A 115 -13.96 -4.03 15.75
N LYS A 116 -14.44 -5.26 15.91
CA LYS A 116 -13.65 -6.34 16.52
C LYS A 116 -12.40 -6.71 15.73
N ALA A 117 -12.47 -6.64 14.40
CA ALA A 117 -11.32 -6.96 13.55
C ALA A 117 -10.21 -5.91 13.73
N ILE A 118 -10.58 -4.63 13.80
CA ILE A 118 -9.63 -3.53 14.07
C ILE A 118 -9.02 -3.69 15.47
N GLU A 119 -9.85 -3.98 16.49
CA GLU A 119 -9.37 -4.15 17.87
C GLU A 119 -8.47 -5.36 18.06
N ASN A 120 -8.61 -6.40 17.23
CA ASN A 120 -7.82 -7.62 17.34
C ASN A 120 -6.45 -7.55 16.65
N VAL A 121 -6.21 -6.57 15.77
CA VAL A 121 -4.92 -6.36 15.11
C VAL A 121 -4.25 -5.13 15.73
N PRO A 122 -3.37 -5.28 16.74
CA PRO A 122 -2.71 -4.15 17.37
C PRO A 122 -1.86 -3.37 16.35
N HIS A 123 -1.67 -2.08 16.59
CA HIS A 123 -0.91 -1.16 15.74
C HIS A 123 -1.50 -0.89 14.35
N ALA A 124 -2.67 -1.44 14.01
CA ALA A 124 -3.28 -1.21 12.71
C ALA A 124 -3.60 0.27 12.47
N VAL A 125 -3.10 0.82 11.35
CA VAL A 125 -3.35 2.20 10.90
C VAL A 125 -4.29 2.28 9.69
N GLY A 126 -4.57 1.13 9.07
CA GLY A 126 -5.40 0.99 7.89
C GLY A 126 -6.09 -0.36 7.83
N MET A 127 -6.85 -0.59 6.77
CA MET A 127 -7.53 -1.84 6.48
C MET A 127 -7.55 -2.10 4.97
N ASN A 128 -7.42 -3.36 4.57
CA ASN A 128 -7.81 -3.85 3.25
C ASN A 128 -8.70 -5.10 3.39
N HIS A 129 -8.96 -5.79 2.28
CA HIS A 129 -9.81 -6.99 2.28
C HIS A 129 -9.14 -8.22 1.69
N HIS A 130 -9.36 -9.36 2.33
CA HIS A 130 -9.09 -10.68 1.77
C HIS A 130 -10.24 -11.10 0.86
N MET A 131 -9.93 -11.45 -0.38
CA MET A 131 -10.90 -11.80 -1.42
C MET A 131 -11.94 -10.70 -1.71
N GLY A 132 -13.14 -10.75 -1.12
CA GLY A 132 -14.09 -9.64 -1.11
C GLY A 132 -14.81 -9.26 -2.40
N SER A 133 -14.58 -9.92 -3.55
CA SER A 133 -15.18 -9.52 -4.85
C SER A 133 -16.71 -9.43 -4.90
N LYS A 134 -17.45 -9.96 -3.92
CA LYS A 134 -18.91 -9.77 -3.78
C LYS A 134 -19.25 -8.67 -2.79
N VAL A 135 -18.55 -8.61 -1.65
CA VAL A 135 -18.74 -7.56 -0.64
C VAL A 135 -18.34 -6.19 -1.18
N THR A 136 -17.21 -6.08 -1.88
CA THR A 136 -16.69 -4.80 -2.38
C THR A 136 -17.52 -4.20 -3.52
N GLU A 137 -18.49 -4.94 -4.06
CA GLU A 137 -19.51 -4.41 -5.00
C GLU A 137 -20.83 -4.04 -4.31
N ASN A 138 -20.97 -4.37 -3.02
CA ASN A 138 -22.20 -4.15 -2.26
C ASN A 138 -22.14 -2.83 -1.49
N GLU A 139 -22.86 -1.81 -1.98
CA GLU A 139 -22.87 -0.48 -1.37
C GLU A 139 -23.33 -0.46 0.09
N ARG A 140 -24.32 -1.29 0.46
CA ARG A 140 -24.83 -1.34 1.85
C ARG A 140 -23.73 -1.77 2.81
N VAL A 141 -23.07 -2.89 2.49
CA VAL A 141 -22.05 -3.48 3.37
C VAL A 141 -20.80 -2.61 3.40
N MET A 142 -20.29 -2.18 2.24
CA MET A 142 -19.08 -1.35 2.19
C MET A 142 -19.26 0.02 2.83
N ARG A 143 -20.47 0.61 2.79
CA ARG A 143 -20.74 1.87 3.50
C ARG A 143 -20.49 1.71 4.99
N ILE A 144 -20.96 0.62 5.58
CA ILE A 144 -20.77 0.32 7.01
C ILE A 144 -19.29 0.10 7.34
N VAL A 145 -18.59 -0.69 6.52
CA VAL A 145 -17.15 -0.93 6.70
C VAL A 145 -16.38 0.40 6.71
N LEU A 146 -16.65 1.27 5.72
CA LEU A 146 -15.96 2.56 5.59
C LEU A 146 -16.38 3.58 6.67
N GLU A 147 -17.64 3.55 7.13
CA GLU A 147 -18.07 4.34 8.29
C GLU A 147 -17.28 3.97 9.55
N VAL A 148 -17.10 2.68 9.82
CA VAL A 148 -16.27 2.22 10.94
C VAL A 148 -14.82 2.62 10.76
N CYS A 149 -14.27 2.53 9.54
CA CYS A 149 -12.91 2.98 9.26
C CYS A 149 -12.73 4.47 9.60
N ARG A 150 -13.68 5.31 9.19
CA ARG A 150 -13.71 6.74 9.54
C ARG A 150 -13.77 6.96 11.05
N GLU A 151 -14.69 6.28 11.72
CA GLU A 151 -14.92 6.41 13.17
C GLU A 151 -13.69 5.98 13.99
N LYS A 152 -12.94 4.98 13.51
CA LYS A 152 -11.71 4.47 14.14
C LYS A 152 -10.43 5.17 13.66
N GLY A 153 -10.53 6.12 12.72
CA GLY A 153 -9.39 6.87 12.21
C GLY A 153 -8.40 6.05 11.38
N VAL A 154 -8.86 4.99 10.70
CA VAL A 154 -8.03 4.13 9.84
C VAL A 154 -8.34 4.37 8.36
N PHE A 155 -7.33 4.36 7.51
CA PHE A 155 -7.51 4.45 6.05
C PHE A 155 -7.96 3.12 5.45
N TYR A 156 -8.43 3.12 4.19
CA TYR A 156 -8.80 1.90 3.47
C TYR A 156 -7.99 1.69 2.19
N LEU A 157 -7.44 0.50 1.97
CA LEU A 157 -6.85 0.07 0.71
C LEU A 157 -7.81 -0.86 -0.03
N ASP A 158 -8.24 -0.45 -1.22
CA ASP A 158 -8.92 -1.36 -2.14
C ASP A 158 -7.90 -2.25 -2.85
N SER A 159 -7.85 -3.53 -2.48
CA SER A 159 -6.98 -4.52 -3.14
C SER A 159 -7.35 -4.76 -4.63
N LYS A 160 -8.48 -4.22 -5.13
CA LYS A 160 -8.99 -4.34 -6.51
C LYS A 160 -9.20 -5.78 -7.00
N THR A 161 -9.81 -6.61 -6.16
CA THR A 161 -10.19 -7.98 -6.52
C THR A 161 -11.38 -8.06 -7.50
N THR A 162 -11.99 -6.92 -7.83
CA THR A 162 -13.02 -6.78 -8.87
C THR A 162 -12.95 -5.39 -9.52
N GLY A 163 -13.31 -5.31 -10.81
CA GLY A 163 -13.42 -4.04 -11.55
C GLY A 163 -14.70 -3.25 -11.27
N LYS A 164 -15.56 -3.71 -10.35
CA LYS A 164 -16.82 -3.04 -9.97
C LYS A 164 -16.83 -2.58 -8.50
N SER A 165 -15.65 -2.40 -7.92
CA SER A 165 -15.55 -1.97 -6.52
C SER A 165 -16.27 -0.64 -6.30
N VAL A 166 -17.04 -0.56 -5.22
CA VAL A 166 -17.73 0.66 -4.80
C VAL A 166 -16.90 1.49 -3.82
N ILE A 167 -15.74 0.99 -3.39
CA ILE A 167 -14.86 1.64 -2.40
C ILE A 167 -14.51 3.08 -2.83
N PRO A 168 -14.03 3.37 -4.06
CA PRO A 168 -13.65 4.74 -4.41
C PRO A 168 -14.81 5.73 -4.34
N LYS A 169 -16.02 5.30 -4.72
CA LYS A 169 -17.24 6.12 -4.63
C LYS A 169 -17.56 6.43 -3.17
N LEU A 170 -17.68 5.39 -2.35
CA LEU A 170 -18.11 5.51 -0.95
C LEU A 170 -17.06 6.20 -0.07
N ALA A 171 -15.77 5.95 -0.29
CA ALA A 171 -14.69 6.58 0.46
C ALA A 171 -14.72 8.11 0.25
N ARG A 172 -14.94 8.58 -0.99
CA ARG A 172 -15.13 10.02 -1.27
C ARG A 172 -16.40 10.58 -0.61
N GLU A 173 -17.51 9.87 -0.69
CA GLU A 173 -18.77 10.30 -0.04
C GLU A 173 -18.63 10.42 1.48
N LEU A 174 -17.90 9.51 2.11
CA LEU A 174 -17.74 9.42 3.57
C LEU A 174 -16.53 10.21 4.08
N SER A 175 -15.69 10.73 3.19
CA SER A 175 -14.39 11.34 3.52
C SER A 175 -13.45 10.39 4.26
N VAL A 176 -13.34 9.15 3.76
CA VAL A 176 -12.38 8.15 4.24
C VAL A 176 -11.12 8.21 3.37
N PRO A 177 -9.92 8.43 3.94
CA PRO A 177 -8.67 8.30 3.22
C PRO A 177 -8.57 6.91 2.61
N TYR A 178 -8.28 6.82 1.31
CA TYR A 178 -8.23 5.54 0.63
C TYR A 178 -7.16 5.50 -0.47
N LEU A 179 -6.72 4.27 -0.75
CA LEU A 179 -5.77 3.94 -1.80
C LEU A 179 -6.30 2.75 -2.62
N GLU A 180 -5.73 2.53 -3.80
CA GLU A 180 -6.09 1.43 -4.69
C GLU A 180 -4.82 0.67 -5.11
N ASN A 181 -4.87 -0.65 -5.10
CA ASN A 181 -3.76 -1.49 -5.57
C ASN A 181 -3.50 -1.33 -7.08
N ASP A 182 -2.24 -1.25 -7.50
CA ASP A 182 -1.88 -1.19 -8.92
C ASP A 182 -1.51 -2.56 -9.49
N LEU A 183 -0.92 -3.45 -8.68
CA LEU A 183 -0.29 -4.67 -9.15
C LEU A 183 -0.32 -5.80 -8.10
N PHE A 184 -0.67 -7.01 -8.53
CA PHE A 184 -0.44 -8.23 -7.74
C PHE A 184 0.78 -8.99 -8.24
N PHE A 185 1.70 -9.35 -7.35
CA PHE A 185 2.86 -10.19 -7.68
C PHE A 185 2.43 -11.60 -8.11
N ASP A 186 1.45 -12.19 -7.43
CA ASP A 186 1.28 -13.64 -7.37
C ASP A 186 -0.16 -14.11 -7.61
N HIS A 187 -0.95 -13.33 -8.34
CA HIS A 187 -2.30 -13.74 -8.79
C HIS A 187 -2.30 -15.02 -9.65
N ILE A 188 -1.14 -15.40 -10.19
CA ILE A 188 -0.87 -16.74 -10.74
C ILE A 188 0.24 -17.36 -9.91
N TYR A 189 0.00 -18.57 -9.37
CA TYR A 189 0.89 -19.26 -8.42
C TYR A 189 2.11 -19.90 -9.10
N SER A 190 2.88 -19.11 -9.82
CA SER A 190 4.05 -19.54 -10.59
C SER A 190 5.21 -18.59 -10.38
N ALA A 191 6.41 -19.13 -10.12
CA ALA A 191 7.61 -18.33 -9.97
C ALA A 191 7.88 -17.48 -11.22
N LYS A 192 7.69 -18.04 -12.42
CA LYS A 192 7.85 -17.29 -13.68
C LYS A 192 6.96 -16.06 -13.73
N HIS A 193 5.70 -16.22 -13.29
CA HIS A 193 4.74 -15.12 -13.28
C HIS A 193 5.12 -14.06 -12.24
N ILE A 194 5.49 -14.49 -11.03
CA ILE A 194 5.90 -13.60 -9.94
C ILE A 194 7.11 -12.75 -10.36
N TYR A 195 8.13 -13.38 -10.96
CA TYR A 195 9.30 -12.66 -11.47
C TYR A 195 8.96 -11.74 -12.64
N HIS A 196 8.02 -12.13 -13.50
CA HIS A 196 7.54 -11.24 -14.56
C HIS A 196 6.81 -10.02 -13.99
N GLN A 197 5.98 -10.20 -12.97
CA GLN A 197 5.30 -9.10 -12.29
C GLN A 197 6.28 -8.19 -11.55
N ALA A 198 7.33 -8.75 -10.95
CA ALA A 198 8.41 -7.97 -10.33
C ALA A 198 9.17 -7.12 -11.36
N SER A 199 9.54 -7.70 -12.51
CA SER A 199 10.11 -6.93 -13.63
C SER A 199 9.17 -5.84 -14.12
N LYS A 200 7.88 -6.15 -14.27
CA LYS A 200 6.88 -5.19 -14.73
C LYS A 200 6.68 -4.03 -13.76
N LEU A 201 6.88 -4.25 -12.46
CA LEU A 201 6.84 -3.19 -11.46
C LEU A 201 7.96 -2.17 -11.69
N VAL A 202 9.16 -2.63 -12.06
CA VAL A 202 10.28 -1.75 -12.48
C VAL A 202 9.85 -0.87 -13.66
N ASP A 203 9.29 -1.47 -14.71
CA ASP A 203 8.83 -0.71 -15.90
C ASP A 203 7.76 0.33 -15.53
N ARG A 204 6.82 -0.02 -14.63
CA ARG A 204 5.79 0.91 -14.20
C ARG A 204 6.33 2.06 -13.38
N LEU A 205 7.36 1.84 -12.58
CA LEU A 205 8.00 2.91 -11.83
C LEU A 205 8.59 3.96 -12.77
N GLU A 206 8.92 3.63 -14.02
CA GLU A 206 9.36 4.63 -15.00
C GLU A 206 8.25 5.64 -15.34
N GLU A 207 7.01 5.15 -15.44
CA GLU A 207 5.83 5.90 -15.92
C GLU A 207 5.01 6.58 -14.82
N HIS A 208 5.10 6.10 -13.58
CA HIS A 208 4.25 6.54 -12.48
C HIS A 208 5.06 7.11 -11.29
N LYS A 209 4.45 8.06 -10.57
CA LYS A 209 5.06 8.67 -9.38
C LYS A 209 4.83 7.86 -8.10
N GLN A 210 3.70 7.17 -8.01
CA GLN A 210 3.33 6.37 -6.85
C GLN A 210 2.80 5.05 -7.36
N ILE A 211 3.24 3.95 -6.76
CA ILE A 211 2.75 2.61 -7.07
C ILE A 211 2.53 1.83 -5.79
N ILE A 212 1.44 1.08 -5.74
CA ILE A 212 1.14 0.09 -4.70
C ILE A 212 1.17 -1.30 -5.32
N ALA A 213 1.95 -2.20 -4.74
CA ALA A 213 2.01 -3.59 -5.15
C ALA A 213 1.71 -4.54 -3.99
N ILE A 214 0.83 -5.52 -4.23
CA ILE A 214 0.43 -6.54 -3.24
C ILE A 214 1.07 -7.90 -3.58
N GLY A 215 1.68 -8.52 -2.59
CA GLY A 215 2.07 -9.94 -2.58
C GLY A 215 1.46 -10.65 -1.37
N HIS A 216 1.64 -11.96 -1.27
CA HIS A 216 1.08 -12.76 -0.17
C HIS A 216 2.14 -13.65 0.48
N VAL A 217 2.00 -13.91 1.78
CA VAL A 217 2.57 -15.11 2.41
C VAL A 217 1.78 -16.36 1.98
N GLY A 218 2.18 -17.56 2.43
CA GLY A 218 1.43 -18.79 2.13
C GLY A 218 1.97 -19.56 0.94
N VAL A 219 1.07 -20.07 0.09
CA VAL A 219 1.43 -21.02 -0.98
C VAL A 219 2.50 -20.44 -1.93
N THR A 220 2.45 -19.14 -2.14
CA THR A 220 3.37 -18.36 -2.97
C THR A 220 4.44 -17.63 -2.18
N GLY A 221 4.38 -17.61 -0.83
CA GLY A 221 5.23 -16.80 0.06
C GLY A 221 6.72 -16.88 -0.27
N ASP A 222 7.32 -18.07 -0.27
CA ASP A 222 8.75 -18.25 -0.60
C ASP A 222 9.13 -17.67 -1.98
N LYS A 223 8.21 -17.73 -2.95
CA LYS A 223 8.46 -17.22 -4.31
C LYS A 223 8.40 -15.70 -4.34
N VAL A 224 7.47 -15.11 -3.60
CA VAL A 224 7.36 -13.64 -3.46
C VAL A 224 8.58 -13.11 -2.71
N VAL A 225 8.96 -13.72 -1.59
CA VAL A 225 10.20 -13.40 -0.85
C VAL A 225 11.40 -13.39 -1.79
N ASN A 226 11.61 -14.46 -2.55
CA ASN A 226 12.76 -14.56 -3.44
C ASN A 226 12.74 -13.52 -4.57
N ALA A 227 11.56 -13.23 -5.12
CA ALA A 227 11.42 -12.18 -6.13
C ALA A 227 11.70 -10.79 -5.54
N LEU A 228 11.19 -10.49 -4.33
CA LEU A 228 11.47 -9.23 -3.65
C LEU A 228 12.96 -9.09 -3.34
N LYS A 229 13.62 -10.11 -2.77
CA LYS A 229 15.07 -10.11 -2.54
C LYS A 229 15.87 -9.82 -3.82
N ALA A 230 15.40 -10.31 -4.98
CA ALA A 230 16.05 -10.09 -6.26
C ALA A 230 15.81 -8.67 -6.85
N TYR A 231 14.64 -8.08 -6.62
CA TYR A 231 14.22 -6.83 -7.28
C TYR A 231 14.24 -5.58 -6.40
N ILE A 232 14.32 -5.71 -5.07
CA ILE A 232 14.46 -4.56 -4.16
C ILE A 232 15.59 -3.60 -4.61
N PRO A 233 16.81 -4.08 -4.95
CA PRO A 233 17.86 -3.19 -5.43
C PRO A 233 17.53 -2.44 -6.72
N GLU A 234 16.64 -2.97 -7.56
CA GLU A 234 16.18 -2.28 -8.78
C GLU A 234 15.08 -1.27 -8.47
N TYR A 235 14.19 -1.58 -7.51
CA TYR A 235 13.17 -0.64 -7.05
C TYR A 235 13.79 0.59 -6.38
N GLU A 236 14.77 0.40 -5.50
CA GLU A 236 15.45 1.48 -4.77
C GLU A 236 16.23 2.45 -5.69
N LYS A 237 16.61 2.01 -6.90
CA LYS A 237 17.19 2.92 -7.90
C LYS A 237 16.17 3.87 -8.51
N GLN A 238 14.88 3.49 -8.47
CA GLN A 238 13.81 4.21 -9.16
C GLN A 238 12.88 4.97 -8.22
N ALA A 239 12.67 4.46 -7.00
CA ALA A 239 11.70 4.99 -6.05
C ALA A 239 12.17 4.81 -4.60
N GLU A 240 11.69 5.68 -3.72
CA GLU A 240 11.75 5.46 -2.28
C GLU A 240 10.73 4.39 -1.89
N MET A 241 11.19 3.39 -1.13
CA MET A 241 10.32 2.39 -0.54
C MET A 241 9.66 2.99 0.70
N VAL A 242 8.33 3.05 0.74
CA VAL A 242 7.59 3.73 1.80
C VAL A 242 6.49 2.84 2.39
N PRO A 243 6.08 3.05 3.66
CA PRO A 243 4.84 2.49 4.18
C PRO A 243 3.64 3.04 3.40
N LEU A 244 2.53 2.30 3.40
CA LEU A 244 1.36 2.63 2.58
C LEU A 244 0.72 3.97 2.99
N SER A 245 0.71 4.30 4.29
CA SER A 245 0.21 5.59 4.78
C SER A 245 0.96 6.81 4.25
N ALA A 246 2.24 6.68 3.88
CA ALA A 246 3.02 7.80 3.33
C ALA A 246 2.47 8.29 1.99
N LEU A 247 1.69 7.46 1.28
CA LEU A 247 1.02 7.84 0.04
C LEU A 247 -0.26 8.69 0.27
N LEU A 248 -0.61 8.97 1.54
CA LEU A 248 -1.76 9.78 1.95
C LEU A 248 -1.26 11.08 2.63
N PRO A 249 -1.00 12.16 1.88
CA PRO A 249 -0.34 13.37 2.39
C PRO A 249 -1.10 14.13 3.48
N ASP A 250 -2.42 13.93 3.61
CA ASP A 250 -3.27 14.55 4.63
C ASP A 250 -3.71 13.56 5.73
N PHE A 251 -3.14 12.35 5.74
CA PHE A 251 -3.45 11.35 6.76
C PHE A 251 -2.54 11.50 7.99
N ASP A 252 -2.85 12.51 8.81
CA ASP A 252 -2.46 12.48 10.20
C ASP A 252 -3.43 11.53 10.92
N ARG A 253 -2.91 10.49 11.61
CA ARG A 253 -3.75 9.65 12.47
C ARG A 253 -4.62 10.58 13.31
N MET A 254 -5.94 10.41 13.26
CA MET A 254 -6.80 11.02 14.25
C MET A 254 -6.43 10.38 15.59
N ASP A 255 -5.56 11.09 16.31
CA ASP A 255 -5.00 10.79 17.63
C ASP A 255 -3.74 9.90 17.69
N GLU A 256 -2.59 10.55 17.85
CA GLU A 256 -1.40 9.99 18.53
C GLU A 256 -1.61 9.85 20.06
N ARG A 257 -2.80 10.17 20.58
CA ARG A 257 -3.12 10.18 22.02
C ARG A 257 -4.24 9.20 22.38
N LEU A 258 -4.05 7.92 22.12
CA LEU A 258 -4.73 6.89 22.91
C LEU A 258 -3.68 6.00 23.57
N PRO A 259 -3.88 5.72 24.88
CA PRO A 259 -2.83 5.32 25.83
C PRO A 259 -2.17 3.98 25.53
#